data_AF-A0A072VIK9-F1
#
_entry.id   AF-A0A072VIK9-F1
#
_cell.length_a   1.000
_cell.length_b   1.000
_cell.length_c   1.000
_cell.angle_alpha   90.00
_cell.angle_beta   90.00
_cell.angle_gamma   90.00
#
_symmetry.space_group_name_H-M   'P 1'
#
loop_
_entity.id
_entity.type
_entity.pdbx_description
1 polymer ?
#
loop_
_entity_poly.entity_id
_entity_poly.type
_entity_poly.pdbx_seq_one_letter_code
_entity_poly.pdbx_strand_id
1 'polypeptide(L)'
;MGKLAGKCTIEYLFHLCDVQVPYYLAELTEKIAHDDRIPILKASQAKLKEFISFCEAMELVPKEGLESYIVTDQRARKIARFKGQKAAESKLLEINERKERRGRSTKAAALSTPVEAGEEELLDDDGEEEREAWNTSISLAICKAFDLLEMIKKEEEMLSAVKDTQSKDGDQEFSKDVMDDRAKKAEAWHRNAAVRAQYTKPSPPITCATFAQDVLEGRAQASQAHDHKHQPLIFGPQSLVNGSFTNERERMAAQVFQPSHRMPTMSIEEAGLKEMEIMNTWQENTARFIEEANSSWHNDRKFKPGEEEEDEDDDAAQDRARALDDWKDDNPQGAGNSKLTPCG
;
A
#
# COMPACT_ATOMS: atom_id res chain seq x y z
N MET A 1 34.41 14.60 -36.79
CA MET A 1 34.66 14.45 -35.34
C MET A 1 33.58 13.63 -34.61
N GLY A 2 32.60 13.02 -35.28
CA GLY A 2 31.50 12.26 -34.63
C GLY A 2 31.78 10.80 -34.23
N LYS A 3 32.90 10.18 -34.64
CA LYS A 3 33.15 8.74 -34.41
C LYS A 3 33.80 8.38 -33.06
N LEU A 4 34.16 9.37 -32.24
CA LEU A 4 34.79 9.18 -30.92
C LEU A 4 33.83 9.37 -29.74
N ALA A 5 32.71 10.08 -29.93
CA ALA A 5 31.72 10.27 -28.87
C ALA A 5 30.90 8.99 -28.59
N GLY A 6 30.52 8.24 -29.64
CA GLY A 6 29.72 7.01 -29.50
C GLY A 6 30.43 5.82 -28.87
N LYS A 7 31.77 5.77 -28.92
CA LYS A 7 32.53 4.69 -28.24
C LYS A 7 32.58 4.89 -26.73
N CYS A 8 32.65 6.14 -26.28
CA CYS A 8 32.69 6.48 -24.86
C CYS A 8 31.32 6.24 -24.19
N THR A 9 30.20 6.46 -24.90
CA THR A 9 28.87 6.22 -24.32
C THR A 9 28.54 4.74 -24.17
N ILE A 10 28.92 3.90 -25.15
CA ILE A 10 28.66 2.44 -25.11
C ILE A 10 29.47 1.74 -24.02
N GLU A 11 30.75 2.08 -23.84
CA GLU A 11 31.58 1.50 -22.77
C GLU A 11 31.06 1.87 -21.37
N TYR A 12 30.59 3.11 -21.19
CA TYR A 12 29.97 3.54 -19.93
C TYR A 12 28.60 2.90 -19.69
N LEU A 13 27.78 2.68 -20.73
CA LEU A 13 26.48 2.00 -20.62
C LEU A 13 26.65 0.52 -20.27
N PHE A 14 27.64 -0.16 -20.87
CA PHE A 14 27.98 -1.54 -20.52
C PHE A 14 28.40 -1.65 -19.05
N HIS A 15 29.24 -0.72 -18.59
CA HIS A 15 29.66 -0.65 -17.19
C HIS A 15 28.49 -0.44 -16.21
N LEU A 16 27.44 0.31 -16.60
CA LEU A 16 26.27 0.54 -15.74
C LEU A 16 25.42 -0.72 -15.54
N CYS A 17 25.39 -1.63 -16.52
CA CYS A 17 24.70 -2.91 -16.40
C CYS A 17 25.44 -3.85 -15.43
N ASP A 18 26.78 -3.87 -15.51
CA ASP A 18 27.63 -4.70 -14.64
C ASP A 18 27.51 -4.32 -13.15
N VAL A 19 27.20 -3.05 -12.85
CA VAL A 19 26.97 -2.55 -11.49
C VAL A 19 25.90 -3.35 -10.75
N GLN A 20 24.86 -3.81 -11.45
CA GLN A 20 23.71 -4.47 -10.83
C GLN A 20 23.93 -5.97 -10.59
N VAL A 21 25.00 -6.55 -11.14
CA VAL A 21 25.28 -7.99 -11.04
C VAL A 21 25.33 -8.50 -9.60
N PRO A 22 26.03 -7.84 -8.65
CA PRO A 22 26.08 -8.31 -7.27
C PRO A 22 24.72 -8.25 -6.56
N TYR A 23 23.86 -7.29 -6.94
CA TYR A 23 22.48 -7.19 -6.44
C TYR A 23 21.63 -8.39 -6.89
N TYR A 24 21.61 -8.69 -8.19
CA TYR A 24 20.85 -9.83 -8.70
C TYR A 24 21.38 -11.17 -8.19
N LEU A 25 22.70 -11.29 -8.03
CA LEU A 25 23.30 -12.48 -7.41
C LEU A 25 22.82 -12.68 -5.97
N ALA A 26 22.66 -11.60 -5.20
CA ALA A 26 22.13 -11.66 -3.85
C ALA A 26 20.66 -12.11 -3.81
N GLU A 27 19.80 -11.60 -4.70
CA GLU A 27 18.40 -12.05 -4.82
C GLU A 27 18.31 -13.53 -5.20
N LEU A 28 19.16 -13.99 -6.11
CA LEU A 28 19.18 -15.41 -6.50
C LEU A 28 19.68 -16.29 -5.36
N THR A 29 20.71 -15.84 -4.63
CA THR A 29 21.26 -16.57 -3.48
C THR A 29 20.22 -16.67 -2.35
N GLU A 30 19.45 -15.60 -2.14
CA GLU A 30 18.37 -15.57 -1.14
C GLU A 30 17.29 -16.63 -1.43
N LYS A 31 16.98 -16.90 -2.71
CA LYS A 31 15.98 -17.92 -3.12
C LYS A 31 16.43 -19.38 -2.97
N ILE A 32 17.69 -19.64 -2.63
CA ILE A 32 18.19 -21.00 -2.44
C ILE A 32 17.60 -21.58 -1.14
N ALA A 33 16.79 -22.64 -1.29
CA ALA A 33 16.27 -23.43 -0.18
C ALA A 33 17.31 -24.47 0.26
N HIS A 34 17.69 -24.46 1.54
CA HIS A 34 18.66 -25.37 2.12
C HIS A 34 18.40 -25.52 3.62
N ASP A 35 18.81 -26.67 4.20
CA ASP A 35 18.56 -27.01 5.60
C ASP A 35 19.31 -26.08 6.57
N ASP A 36 20.61 -25.84 6.34
CA ASP A 36 21.35 -24.77 7.02
C ASP A 36 21.30 -23.48 6.18
N ARG A 37 20.41 -22.58 6.60
CA ARG A 37 20.10 -21.32 5.93
C ARG A 37 21.10 -20.20 6.26
N ILE A 38 21.76 -20.25 7.42
CA ILE A 38 22.69 -19.23 7.91
C ILE A 38 23.84 -18.93 6.92
N PRO A 39 24.56 -19.91 6.35
CA PRO A 39 25.65 -19.62 5.41
C PRO A 39 25.15 -18.93 4.13
N ILE A 40 23.93 -19.24 3.68
CA ILE A 40 23.33 -18.63 2.48
C ILE A 40 22.98 -17.17 2.75
N LEU A 41 22.39 -16.87 3.90
CA LEU A 41 22.09 -15.49 4.31
C LEU A 41 23.38 -14.66 4.41
N LYS A 42 24.45 -15.24 4.97
CA LYS A 42 25.76 -14.56 5.04
C LYS A 42 26.36 -14.30 3.66
N ALA A 43 26.26 -15.26 2.74
CA ALA A 43 26.70 -15.08 1.37
C ALA A 43 25.91 -13.98 0.64
N SER A 44 24.57 -13.99 0.76
CA SER A 44 23.72 -12.95 0.18
C SER A 44 24.01 -11.57 0.79
N GLN A 45 24.18 -11.49 2.11
CA GLN A 45 24.54 -10.25 2.80
C GLN A 45 25.90 -9.71 2.34
N ALA A 46 26.90 -10.56 2.11
CA ALA A 46 28.19 -10.15 1.57
C ALA A 46 28.05 -9.54 0.17
N LYS A 47 27.22 -10.14 -0.70
CA LYS A 47 26.95 -9.63 -2.05
C LYS A 47 26.17 -8.31 -2.06
N LEU A 48 25.22 -8.12 -1.14
CA LEU A 48 24.54 -6.84 -0.96
C LEU A 48 25.47 -5.75 -0.44
N LYS A 49 26.37 -6.07 0.50
CA LYS A 49 27.38 -5.13 0.99
C LYS A 49 28.37 -4.73 -0.11
N GLU A 50 28.80 -5.70 -0.92
CA GLU A 50 29.64 -5.47 -2.10
C GLU A 50 28.95 -4.49 -3.06
N PHE A 51 27.69 -4.75 -3.41
CA PHE A 51 26.87 -3.85 -4.23
C PHE A 51 26.77 -2.43 -3.66
N ILE A 52 26.42 -2.29 -2.39
CA ILE A 52 26.25 -0.98 -1.75
C ILE A 52 27.59 -0.23 -1.72
N SER A 53 28.69 -0.90 -1.34
CA SER A 53 30.02 -0.28 -1.32
C SER A 53 30.49 0.17 -2.70
N PHE A 54 30.11 -0.57 -3.74
CA PHE A 54 30.41 -0.22 -5.12
C PHE A 54 29.58 1.01 -5.57
N CYS A 55 28.29 1.04 -5.24
CA CYS A 55 27.43 2.19 -5.50
C CYS A 55 27.87 3.45 -4.74
N GLU A 56 28.37 3.31 -3.50
CA GLU A 56 28.96 4.40 -2.71
C GLU A 56 30.24 4.93 -3.35
N ALA A 57 31.15 4.04 -3.78
CA ALA A 57 32.40 4.42 -4.42
C ALA A 57 32.20 5.18 -5.75
N MET A 58 31.09 4.90 -6.45
CA MET A 58 30.73 5.59 -7.69
C MET A 58 29.82 6.81 -7.49
N GLU A 59 29.55 7.22 -6.24
CA GLU A 59 28.65 8.32 -5.88
C GLU A 59 27.25 8.21 -6.49
N LEU A 60 26.82 7.00 -6.86
CA LEU A 60 25.51 6.72 -7.46
C LEU A 60 24.40 6.64 -6.41
N VAL A 61 24.74 6.73 -5.13
CA VAL A 61 23.77 6.81 -4.04
C VAL A 61 23.14 8.20 -4.03
N PRO A 62 21.82 8.32 -4.26
CA PRO A 62 21.13 9.60 -4.17
C PRO A 62 21.37 10.21 -2.79
N LYS A 63 21.78 11.48 -2.73
CA LYS A 63 22.14 12.18 -1.48
C LYS A 63 20.99 12.20 -0.45
N GLU A 64 19.75 12.14 -0.92
CA GLU A 64 18.53 12.01 -0.10
C GLU A 64 18.49 10.69 0.70
N GLY A 65 19.16 9.64 0.23
CA GLY A 65 19.32 8.37 0.95
C GLY A 65 20.34 8.44 2.10
N LEU A 66 21.35 9.30 1.98
CA LEU A 66 22.37 9.52 3.00
C LEU A 66 21.80 10.29 4.22
N GLU A 67 20.86 11.20 3.98
CA GLU A 67 20.12 11.89 5.05
C GLU A 67 19.19 10.96 5.84
N SER A 68 18.74 9.84 5.25
CA SER A 68 17.98 8.82 5.98
C SER A 68 18.80 8.14 7.09
N TYR A 69 20.13 8.23 7.05
CA TYR A 69 21.00 7.73 8.11
C TYR A 69 20.98 8.62 9.37
N ILE A 70 20.58 9.88 9.24
CA ILE A 70 20.54 10.88 10.32
C ILE A 70 19.20 10.80 11.07
N VAL A 71 18.11 10.42 10.40
CA VAL A 71 16.79 10.31 11.01
C VAL A 71 16.78 9.16 12.01
N THR A 72 16.61 9.43 13.30
CA THR A 72 16.63 8.41 14.37
C THR A 72 15.41 7.49 14.38
N ASP A 73 14.32 7.88 13.71
CA ASP A 73 13.08 7.12 13.64
C ASP A 73 13.11 6.05 12.52
N GLN A 74 13.06 4.78 12.91
CA GLN A 74 13.04 3.63 12.01
C GLN A 74 11.84 3.67 11.04
N ARG A 75 10.69 4.22 11.47
CA ARG A 75 9.51 4.34 10.61
C ARG A 75 9.72 5.37 9.51
N ALA A 76 10.30 6.52 9.84
CA ALA A 76 10.57 7.58 8.89
C ALA A 76 11.57 7.12 7.81
N ARG A 77 12.61 6.36 8.17
CA ARG A 77 13.54 5.74 7.20
C ARG A 77 12.82 4.83 6.21
N LYS A 78 11.94 3.96 6.70
CA LYS A 78 11.16 3.05 5.84
C LYS A 78 10.22 3.80 4.91
N ILE A 79 9.58 4.87 5.38
CA ILE A 79 8.72 5.73 4.56
C ILE A 79 9.54 6.43 3.47
N ALA A 80 10.70 6.98 3.80
CA ALA A 80 11.58 7.64 2.84
C ALA A 80 12.04 6.66 1.73
N ARG A 81 12.46 5.44 2.11
CA ARG A 81 12.83 4.40 1.13
C ARG A 81 11.65 3.98 0.25
N PHE A 82 10.47 3.79 0.83
CA PHE A 82 9.26 3.45 0.07
C PHE A 82 8.88 4.55 -0.93
N LYS A 83 8.97 5.83 -0.53
CA LYS A 83 8.74 6.97 -1.43
C LYS A 83 9.77 7.01 -2.56
N GLY A 84 11.06 6.81 -2.23
CA GLY A 84 12.14 6.75 -3.22
C GLY A 84 11.96 5.61 -4.22
N GLN A 85 11.59 4.42 -3.73
CA GLN A 85 11.26 3.27 -4.57
C GLN A 85 10.11 3.60 -5.53
N LYS A 86 9.01 4.18 -5.02
CA LYS A 86 7.85 4.54 -5.84
C LYS A 86 8.16 5.61 -6.89
N ALA A 87 8.95 6.62 -6.54
CA ALA A 87 9.40 7.64 -7.47
C ALA A 87 10.27 7.04 -8.60
N ALA A 88 11.19 6.15 -8.27
CA ALA A 88 12.03 5.47 -9.25
C ALA A 88 11.24 4.52 -10.17
N GLU A 89 10.28 3.76 -9.62
CA GLU A 89 9.36 2.91 -10.41
C GLU A 89 8.50 3.72 -11.38
N SER A 90 7.92 4.84 -10.93
CA SER A 90 7.13 5.74 -11.79
C SER A 90 7.98 6.31 -12.92
N LYS A 91 9.19 6.78 -12.59
CA LYS A 91 10.10 7.36 -13.58
C LYS A 91 10.55 6.36 -14.65
N LEU A 92 10.81 5.10 -14.25
CA LEU A 92 11.12 4.03 -15.21
C LEU A 92 9.94 3.71 -16.13
N LEU A 93 8.70 3.73 -15.62
CA LEU A 93 7.50 3.54 -16.44
C LEU A 93 7.33 4.67 -17.45
N GLU A 94 7.53 5.93 -17.04
CA GLU A 94 7.47 7.08 -17.94
C GLU A 94 8.54 7.01 -19.05
N ILE A 95 9.78 6.64 -18.70
CA ILE A 95 10.85 6.45 -19.69
C ILE A 95 10.49 5.33 -20.67
N ASN A 96 9.98 4.20 -20.17
CA ASN A 96 9.59 3.08 -21.04
C ASN A 96 8.42 3.44 -21.97
N GLU A 97 7.42 4.17 -21.48
CA GLU A 97 6.29 4.63 -22.28
C GLU A 97 6.74 5.63 -23.36
N ARG A 98 7.69 6.51 -23.03
CA ARG A 98 8.32 7.43 -24.00
C ARG A 98 9.07 6.67 -25.10
N LYS A 99 9.88 5.67 -24.72
CA LYS A 99 10.58 4.78 -25.66
C LYS A 99 9.59 4.04 -26.57
N GLU A 100 8.49 3.55 -26.02
CA GLU A 100 7.48 2.83 -26.80
C GLU A 100 6.75 3.75 -27.80
N ARG A 101 6.44 4.99 -27.42
CA ARG A 101 5.87 5.99 -28.34
C ARG A 101 6.81 6.30 -29.49
N ARG A 102 8.11 6.51 -29.21
CA ARG A 102 9.12 6.72 -30.26
C ARG A 102 9.27 5.50 -31.16
N GLY A 103 9.38 4.30 -30.58
CA GLY A 103 9.48 3.04 -31.33
C GLY A 103 8.28 2.79 -32.24
N ARG A 104 7.06 3.18 -31.84
CA ARG A 104 5.88 3.14 -32.70
C ARG A 104 5.94 4.17 -33.83
N SER A 105 6.40 5.39 -33.54
CA SER A 105 6.53 6.46 -34.53
C SER A 105 7.61 6.17 -35.58
N THR A 106 8.77 5.66 -35.17
CA THR A 106 9.85 5.27 -36.10
C THR A 106 9.44 4.08 -36.95
N LYS A 107 8.77 3.08 -36.35
CA LYS A 107 8.22 1.94 -37.10
C LYS A 107 7.13 2.36 -38.09
N ALA A 108 6.29 3.33 -37.74
CA ALA A 108 5.28 3.88 -38.64
C ALA A 108 5.89 4.72 -39.77
N ALA A 109 6.95 5.48 -39.49
CA ALA A 109 7.70 6.26 -40.48
C ALA A 109 8.46 5.35 -41.46
N ALA A 110 9.12 4.31 -40.97
CA ALA A 110 9.80 3.32 -41.81
C ALA A 110 8.84 2.50 -42.70
N LEU A 111 7.56 2.38 -42.30
CA LEU A 111 6.52 1.73 -43.10
C LEU A 111 5.93 2.66 -44.18
N SER A 112 6.06 3.99 -44.03
CA SER A 112 5.49 4.96 -44.96
C SER A 112 6.50 5.54 -45.95
N THR A 113 7.81 5.43 -45.69
CA THR A 113 8.85 5.84 -46.65
C THR A 113 9.14 4.70 -47.65
N PRO A 114 9.03 4.93 -48.97
CA PRO A 114 9.52 3.98 -49.98
C PRO A 114 11.03 3.79 -49.80
N VAL A 115 11.50 2.55 -49.88
CA VAL A 115 12.91 2.17 -49.73
C VAL A 115 13.75 2.79 -50.85
N GLU A 116 14.19 4.04 -50.67
CA GLU A 116 15.24 4.65 -51.47
C GLU A 116 16.57 4.34 -50.80
N ALA A 117 17.34 3.47 -51.45
CA ALA A 117 18.62 3.00 -50.97
C ALA A 117 19.63 4.15 -50.89
N GLY A 118 19.91 4.67 -49.69
CA GLY A 118 21.04 5.59 -49.53
C GLY A 118 21.11 6.47 -48.29
N GLU A 119 20.12 6.50 -47.41
CA GLU A 119 20.20 7.36 -46.22
C GLU A 119 20.86 6.60 -45.07
N GLU A 120 22.09 7.00 -44.75
CA GLU A 120 22.79 6.59 -43.53
C GLU A 120 21.84 6.76 -42.34
N GLU A 121 21.52 5.63 -41.70
CA GLU A 121 20.81 5.51 -40.44
C GLU A 121 21.41 6.52 -39.45
N LEU A 122 20.78 7.69 -39.33
CA LEU A 122 21.11 8.68 -38.32
C LEU A 122 20.85 7.99 -36.98
N LEU A 123 21.93 7.51 -36.36
CA LEU A 123 21.95 6.98 -35.00
C LEU A 123 21.35 8.06 -34.10
N ASP A 124 20.07 7.89 -33.76
CA ASP A 124 19.38 8.74 -32.81
C ASP A 124 20.21 8.72 -31.50
N ASP A 125 20.42 9.89 -30.91
CA ASP A 125 21.22 10.07 -29.70
C ASP A 125 20.46 9.54 -28.46
N ASP A 126 20.07 8.27 -28.49
CA ASP A 126 19.34 7.54 -27.46
C ASP A 126 20.18 7.32 -26.18
N GLY A 127 21.47 7.67 -26.21
CA GLY A 127 22.43 7.41 -25.14
C GLY A 127 22.13 8.16 -23.84
N GLU A 128 21.53 9.35 -23.89
CA GLU A 128 21.16 10.12 -22.69
C GLU A 128 19.95 9.50 -21.98
N GLU A 129 18.92 9.09 -22.72
CA GLU A 129 17.74 8.46 -22.12
C GLU A 129 18.02 7.04 -21.63
N GLU A 130 18.88 6.29 -22.32
CA GLU A 130 19.39 5.02 -21.81
C GLU A 130 20.15 5.19 -20.51
N ARG A 131 21.03 6.20 -20.44
CA ARG A 131 21.76 6.51 -19.21
C ARG A 131 20.81 6.88 -18.08
N GLU A 132 19.78 7.69 -18.35
CA GLU A 132 18.77 8.03 -17.34
C GLU A 132 17.99 6.79 -16.87
N ALA A 133 17.63 5.88 -17.78
CA ALA A 133 16.98 4.62 -17.44
C ALA A 133 17.88 3.73 -16.55
N TRP A 134 19.16 3.63 -16.87
CA TRP A 134 20.11 2.86 -16.05
C TRP A 134 20.34 3.49 -14.68
N ASN A 135 20.52 4.80 -14.60
CA ASN A 135 20.69 5.51 -13.31
C ASN A 135 19.46 5.37 -12.41
N THR A 136 18.26 5.46 -12.98
CA THR A 136 17.01 5.27 -12.22
C THR A 136 16.81 3.81 -11.81
N SER A 137 17.19 2.85 -12.65
CA SER A 137 17.23 1.42 -12.32
C SER A 137 18.21 1.10 -11.18
N ILE A 138 19.42 1.69 -11.20
CA ILE A 138 20.40 1.55 -10.12
C ILE A 138 19.86 2.16 -8.83
N SER A 139 19.24 3.35 -8.89
CA SER A 139 18.62 3.98 -7.73
C SER A 139 17.52 3.10 -7.11
N LEU A 140 16.68 2.47 -7.96
CA LEU A 140 15.68 1.51 -7.53
C LEU A 140 16.31 0.27 -6.87
N ALA A 141 17.37 -0.28 -7.47
CA ALA A 141 18.10 -1.42 -6.94
C ALA A 141 18.75 -1.12 -5.59
N ILE A 142 19.29 0.09 -5.37
CA ILE A 142 19.82 0.53 -4.08
C ILE A 142 18.73 0.54 -3.00
N CYS A 143 17.56 1.12 -3.28
CA CYS A 143 16.46 1.12 -2.32
C CYS A 143 16.04 -0.31 -1.93
N LYS A 144 15.90 -1.20 -2.92
CA LYS A 144 15.56 -2.61 -2.69
C LYS A 144 16.65 -3.38 -1.95
N ALA A 145 17.92 -3.10 -2.24
CA ALA A 145 19.06 -3.72 -1.57
C ALA A 145 19.08 -3.41 -0.06
N PHE A 146 18.77 -2.16 0.32
CA PHE A 146 18.68 -1.80 1.74
C PHE A 146 17.54 -2.52 2.47
N ASP A 147 16.35 -2.62 1.86
CA ASP A 147 15.23 -3.33 2.46
C ASP A 147 15.50 -4.85 2.55
N LEU A 148 16.10 -5.44 1.50
CA LEU A 148 16.50 -6.84 1.49
C LEU A 148 17.58 -7.13 2.56
N LEU A 149 18.55 -6.23 2.72
CA LEU A 149 19.60 -6.35 3.74
C LEU A 149 19.05 -6.22 5.17
N GLU A 150 18.04 -5.37 5.40
CA GLU A 150 17.36 -5.29 6.70
C GLU A 150 16.57 -6.57 7.00
N MET A 151 15.90 -7.14 6.00
CA MET A 151 15.17 -8.41 6.13
C MET A 151 16.10 -9.58 6.43
N ILE A 152 17.17 -9.76 5.66
CA ILE A 152 18.16 -10.84 5.81
C ILE A 152 18.85 -10.76 7.18
N LYS A 153 19.19 -9.56 7.66
CA LYS A 153 19.79 -9.39 9.00
C LYS A 153 18.87 -9.86 10.12
N LYS A 154 17.57 -9.56 10.04
CA LYS A 154 16.59 -10.02 11.03
C LYS A 154 16.43 -11.54 11.00
N GLU A 155 16.41 -12.14 9.81
CA GLU A 155 16.37 -13.60 9.66
C GLU A 155 17.62 -14.26 10.24
N GLU A 156 18.82 -13.72 9.95
CA GLU A 156 20.08 -14.21 10.52
C GLU A 156 20.09 -14.13 12.05
N GLU A 157 19.66 -13.00 12.62
CA GLU A 157 19.57 -12.81 14.08
C GLU A 157 18.62 -13.83 14.71
N MET A 158 17.42 -14.01 14.15
CA MET A 158 16.45 -15.00 14.64
C MET A 158 16.99 -16.42 14.57
N LEU A 159 17.58 -16.83 13.44
CA LEU A 159 18.15 -18.18 13.27
C LEU A 159 19.35 -18.40 14.18
N SER A 160 20.20 -17.38 14.40
CA SER A 160 21.32 -17.47 15.32
C SER A 160 20.86 -17.61 16.78
N ALA A 161 19.84 -16.86 17.20
CA ALA A 161 19.26 -16.98 18.52
C ALA A 161 18.68 -18.38 18.76
N VAL A 162 17.98 -18.94 17.78
CA VAL A 162 17.47 -20.32 17.85
C VAL A 162 18.60 -21.33 17.97
N LYS A 163 19.65 -21.21 17.15
CA LYS A 163 20.81 -22.11 17.20
C LYS A 163 21.55 -22.04 18.55
N ASP A 164 21.70 -20.83 19.09
CA ASP A 164 22.31 -20.62 20.41
C ASP A 164 21.46 -21.23 21.53
N THR A 165 20.13 -21.09 21.48
CA THR A 165 19.23 -21.74 22.46
C THR A 165 19.26 -23.26 22.36
N GLN A 166 19.27 -23.83 21.14
CA GLN A 166 19.40 -25.27 20.93
C GLN A 166 20.73 -25.82 21.48
N SER A 167 21.82 -25.06 21.36
CA SER A 167 23.12 -25.47 21.89
C SER A 167 23.21 -25.44 23.42
N LYS A 168 22.36 -24.63 24.08
CA LYS A 168 22.37 -24.45 25.54
C LYS A 168 21.44 -25.43 26.26
N ASP A 169 20.24 -25.64 25.73
CA ASP A 169 19.18 -26.39 26.42
C ASP A 169 18.95 -27.78 25.79
N GLY A 170 19.52 -28.07 24.61
CA GLY A 170 19.22 -29.30 23.87
C GLY A 170 17.77 -29.35 23.36
N ASP A 171 17.56 -29.95 22.18
CA ASP A 171 16.26 -29.91 21.48
C ASP A 171 15.07 -30.43 22.31
N GLN A 172 15.31 -31.29 23.31
CA GLN A 172 14.24 -31.87 24.13
C GLN A 172 13.78 -31.01 25.31
N GLU A 173 14.66 -30.25 25.97
CA GLU A 173 14.23 -29.40 27.09
C GLU A 173 13.46 -28.18 26.59
N PHE A 174 13.91 -27.56 25.48
CA PHE A 174 13.21 -26.41 24.89
C PHE A 174 11.76 -26.74 24.47
N SER A 175 11.55 -27.88 23.79
CA SER A 175 10.19 -28.30 23.41
C SER A 175 9.33 -28.66 24.62
N LYS A 176 9.94 -29.14 25.71
CA LYS A 176 9.20 -29.50 26.92
C LYS A 176 8.81 -28.26 27.71
N ASP A 177 9.71 -27.31 27.88
CA ASP A 177 9.47 -26.07 28.63
C ASP A 177 8.44 -25.17 27.95
N VAL A 178 8.47 -25.05 26.63
CA VAL A 178 7.44 -24.29 25.87
C VAL A 178 6.05 -24.93 26.03
N MET A 179 5.98 -26.26 26.06
CA MET A 179 4.72 -26.98 26.24
C MET A 179 4.22 -26.89 27.68
N ASP A 180 5.11 -26.98 28.67
CA ASP A 180 4.80 -26.79 30.08
C ASP A 180 4.34 -25.36 30.39
N ASP A 181 4.94 -24.34 29.75
CA ASP A 181 4.51 -22.95 29.91
C ASP A 181 3.18 -22.66 29.24
N ARG A 182 2.89 -23.28 28.09
CA ARG A 182 1.57 -23.23 27.47
C ARG A 182 0.52 -23.88 28.38
N ALA A 183 0.84 -25.04 28.97
CA ALA A 183 -0.05 -25.74 29.90
C ALA A 183 -0.35 -24.87 31.14
N LYS A 184 0.69 -24.29 31.77
CA LYS A 184 0.52 -23.36 32.91
C LYS A 184 -0.34 -22.15 32.57
N LYS A 185 -0.15 -21.53 31.39
CA LYS A 185 -0.98 -20.39 30.94
C LYS A 185 -2.43 -20.78 30.73
N ALA A 186 -2.68 -21.94 30.10
CA ALA A 186 -4.03 -22.46 29.91
C ALA A 186 -4.70 -22.76 31.26
N GLU A 187 -4.02 -23.43 32.17
CA GLU A 187 -4.50 -23.71 33.53
C GLU A 187 -4.83 -22.42 34.30
N ALA A 188 -3.94 -21.42 34.24
CA ALA A 188 -4.17 -20.12 34.87
C ALA A 188 -5.40 -19.42 34.27
N TRP A 189 -5.58 -19.48 32.95
CA TRP A 189 -6.74 -18.91 32.29
C TRP A 189 -8.05 -19.60 32.72
N HIS A 190 -8.08 -20.93 32.74
CA HIS A 190 -9.23 -21.70 33.21
C HIS A 190 -9.54 -21.44 34.68
N ARG A 191 -8.51 -21.39 35.54
CA ARG A 191 -8.66 -21.08 36.96
C ARG A 191 -9.22 -19.68 37.18
N ASN A 192 -8.69 -18.68 36.48
CA ASN A 192 -9.18 -17.30 36.55
C ASN A 192 -10.61 -17.16 36.02
N ALA A 193 -10.95 -17.85 34.92
CA ALA A 193 -12.31 -17.87 34.38
C ALA A 193 -13.31 -18.53 35.35
N ALA A 194 -12.93 -19.65 35.98
CA ALA A 194 -13.74 -20.34 36.97
C ALA A 194 -13.98 -19.47 38.23
N VAL A 195 -12.95 -18.79 38.73
CA VAL A 195 -13.07 -17.83 39.83
C VAL A 195 -14.00 -16.69 39.44
N ARG A 196 -13.84 -16.11 38.24
CA ARG A 196 -14.69 -15.02 37.75
C ARG A 196 -16.15 -15.46 37.63
N ALA A 197 -16.40 -16.67 37.13
CA ALA A 197 -17.75 -17.21 36.97
C ALA A 197 -18.52 -17.33 38.29
N GLN A 198 -17.83 -17.58 39.42
CA GLN A 198 -18.48 -17.66 40.74
C GLN A 198 -19.03 -16.31 41.23
N TYR A 199 -18.43 -15.19 40.80
CA TYR A 199 -18.83 -13.84 41.21
C TYR A 199 -19.63 -13.10 40.14
N THR A 200 -19.61 -13.55 38.89
CA THR A 200 -20.47 -12.99 37.83
C THR A 200 -21.85 -13.62 37.88
N LYS A 201 -22.84 -12.87 38.39
CA LYS A 201 -24.24 -13.22 38.15
C LYS A 201 -24.58 -12.88 36.69
N PRO A 202 -25.10 -13.83 35.89
CA PRO A 202 -25.64 -13.51 34.57
C PRO A 202 -26.74 -12.47 34.76
N SER A 203 -26.68 -11.35 34.04
CA SER A 203 -27.82 -10.44 33.97
C SER A 203 -29.00 -11.23 33.39
N PRO A 204 -30.21 -11.14 33.97
CA PRO A 204 -31.37 -11.75 33.35
C PRO A 204 -31.48 -11.21 31.91
N PRO A 205 -31.77 -12.07 30.92
CA PRO A 205 -31.91 -11.62 29.55
C PRO A 205 -33.06 -10.61 29.50
N ILE A 206 -32.74 -9.34 29.22
CA ILE A 206 -33.78 -8.33 28.99
C ILE A 206 -34.38 -8.66 27.63
N THR A 207 -35.56 -9.26 27.63
CA THR A 207 -36.30 -9.46 26.38
C THR A 207 -36.74 -8.10 25.81
N CYS A 208 -36.84 -7.98 24.50
CA CYS A 208 -37.30 -6.75 23.84
C CYS A 208 -38.66 -6.25 24.39
N ALA A 209 -39.54 -7.18 24.80
CA ALA A 209 -40.81 -6.87 25.43
C ALA A 209 -40.65 -6.20 26.80
N THR A 210 -39.72 -6.68 27.65
CA THR A 210 -39.46 -6.10 28.97
C THR A 210 -38.78 -4.74 28.89
N PHE A 211 -37.83 -4.57 27.95
CA PHE A 211 -37.19 -3.27 27.74
C PHE A 211 -38.18 -2.21 27.23
N ALA A 212 -39.02 -2.57 26.25
CA ALA A 212 -40.05 -1.67 25.74
C ALA A 212 -41.02 -1.24 26.86
N GLN A 213 -41.38 -2.17 27.76
CA GLN A 213 -42.23 -1.87 28.90
C GLN A 213 -41.53 -0.95 29.92
N ASP A 214 -40.25 -1.17 30.22
CA ASP A 214 -39.47 -0.30 31.12
C ASP A 214 -39.26 1.11 30.55
N VAL A 215 -39.14 1.26 29.22
CA VAL A 215 -39.10 2.56 28.54
C VAL A 215 -40.46 3.27 28.65
N LEU A 216 -41.57 2.55 28.45
CA LEU A 216 -42.92 3.11 28.60
C LEU A 216 -43.25 3.46 30.06
N GLU A 217 -42.76 2.69 31.03
CA GLU A 217 -42.90 2.94 32.46
C GLU A 217 -41.89 3.99 33.01
N GLY A 218 -41.00 4.52 32.15
CA GLY A 218 -40.01 5.54 32.51
C GLY A 218 -38.86 5.04 33.40
N ARG A 219 -38.69 3.71 33.52
CA ARG A 219 -37.61 3.06 34.28
C ARG A 219 -36.31 2.94 33.48
N ALA A 220 -36.38 3.07 32.15
CA ALA A 220 -35.24 3.06 31.24
C ALA A 220 -35.35 4.16 30.18
N GLN A 221 -34.22 4.64 29.66
CA GLN A 221 -34.20 5.56 28.52
C GLN A 221 -33.95 4.80 27.22
N ALA A 222 -34.64 5.15 26.14
CA ALA A 222 -34.42 4.55 24.81
C ALA A 222 -33.00 4.80 24.27
N SER A 223 -32.31 5.84 24.76
CA SER A 223 -30.91 6.17 24.46
C SER A 223 -29.90 5.41 25.34
N GLN A 224 -30.37 4.64 26.33
CA GLN A 224 -29.48 3.89 27.21
C GLN A 224 -28.94 2.69 26.44
N ALA A 225 -27.69 2.80 25.99
CA ALA A 225 -26.96 1.72 25.35
C ALA A 225 -26.95 0.51 26.29
N HIS A 226 -27.66 -0.54 25.90
CA HIS A 226 -27.58 -1.81 26.60
C HIS A 226 -26.37 -2.56 26.03
N ASP A 227 -25.43 -2.96 26.88
CA ASP A 227 -24.32 -3.82 26.49
C ASP A 227 -24.85 -5.24 26.24
N HIS A 228 -25.57 -5.46 25.14
CA HIS A 228 -25.71 -6.82 24.60
C HIS A 228 -24.35 -7.23 24.06
N LYS A 229 -23.60 -7.98 24.88
CA LYS A 229 -22.49 -8.78 24.35
C LYS A 229 -23.10 -9.84 23.45
N HIS A 230 -23.24 -9.53 22.16
CA HIS A 230 -23.60 -10.51 21.15
C HIS A 230 -22.53 -11.59 21.18
N GLN A 231 -22.91 -12.78 21.61
CA GLN A 231 -22.07 -13.94 21.35
C GLN A 231 -22.06 -14.12 19.82
N PRO A 232 -20.88 -14.23 19.19
CA PRO A 232 -20.83 -14.45 17.75
C PRO A 232 -21.64 -15.69 17.41
N LEU A 233 -22.55 -15.57 16.45
CA LEU A 233 -23.38 -16.66 15.99
C LEU A 233 -22.47 -17.78 15.45
N ILE A 234 -22.43 -18.90 16.16
CA ILE A 234 -21.70 -20.08 15.72
C ILE A 234 -22.60 -20.82 14.73
N PHE A 235 -22.22 -20.80 13.44
CA PHE A 235 -22.95 -21.51 12.40
C PHE A 235 -22.50 -22.98 12.37
N GLY A 236 -23.44 -23.92 12.50
CA GLY A 236 -23.14 -25.35 12.57
C GLY A 236 -24.43 -26.20 12.63
N PRO A 237 -24.34 -27.53 12.59
CA PRO A 237 -25.51 -28.39 12.68
C PRO A 237 -26.26 -28.14 13.99
N GLN A 238 -27.59 -28.16 13.96
CA GLN A 238 -28.47 -27.77 15.06
C GLN A 238 -28.25 -28.58 16.36
N SER A 239 -27.66 -29.77 16.25
CA SER A 239 -27.21 -30.61 17.38
C SER A 239 -26.02 -30.03 18.15
N LEU A 240 -25.17 -29.20 17.53
CA LEU A 240 -23.98 -28.58 18.13
C LEU A 240 -24.24 -27.12 18.56
N VAL A 241 -25.13 -26.40 17.88
CA VAL A 241 -25.34 -24.96 18.11
C VAL A 241 -26.32 -24.67 19.25
N ASN A 242 -27.30 -25.55 19.51
CA ASN A 242 -28.26 -25.41 20.62
C ASN A 242 -27.81 -26.09 21.94
N GLY A 243 -26.63 -26.72 21.94
CA GLY A 243 -26.07 -27.41 23.11
C GLY A 243 -25.03 -26.59 23.86
N SER A 244 -24.80 -26.89 25.14
CA SER A 244 -23.62 -26.39 25.85
C SER A 244 -22.38 -27.07 25.29
N PHE A 245 -21.41 -26.29 24.77
CA PHE A 245 -20.14 -26.83 24.27
C PHE A 245 -19.31 -27.41 25.41
N THR A 246 -19.47 -28.71 25.68
CA THR A 246 -18.75 -29.40 26.75
C THR A 246 -17.36 -29.87 26.33
N ASN A 247 -17.12 -30.07 25.01
CA ASN A 247 -15.88 -30.65 24.50
C ASN A 247 -15.22 -29.79 23.39
N GLU A 248 -13.89 -29.78 23.33
CA GLU A 248 -13.11 -29.00 22.36
C GLU A 248 -13.33 -29.48 20.91
N ARG A 249 -13.56 -30.79 20.74
CA ARG A 249 -13.91 -31.41 19.46
C ARG A 249 -15.19 -30.84 18.86
N GLU A 250 -16.19 -30.54 19.69
CA GLU A 250 -17.48 -30.00 19.27
C GLU A 250 -17.34 -28.54 18.81
N ARG A 251 -16.47 -27.76 19.48
CA ARG A 251 -16.14 -26.38 19.10
C ARG A 251 -15.42 -26.31 17.77
N MET A 252 -14.44 -27.19 17.55
CA MET A 252 -13.75 -27.27 16.27
C MET A 252 -14.69 -27.68 15.14
N ALA A 253 -15.57 -28.67 15.37
CA ALA A 253 -16.54 -29.10 14.36
C ALA A 253 -17.53 -27.99 13.96
N ALA A 254 -17.94 -27.15 14.91
CA ALA A 254 -18.80 -26.00 14.63
C ALA A 254 -18.08 -24.89 13.83
N GLN A 255 -16.74 -24.83 13.83
CA GLN A 255 -15.98 -23.88 13.03
C GLN A 255 -15.67 -24.37 11.60
N VAL A 256 -15.95 -25.64 11.29
CA VAL A 256 -15.66 -26.22 9.95
C VAL A 256 -16.70 -25.81 8.90
N PHE A 257 -17.92 -25.46 9.32
CA PHE A 257 -18.99 -25.04 8.41
C PHE A 257 -19.32 -23.55 8.57
N GLN A 258 -18.36 -22.67 8.26
CA GLN A 258 -18.58 -21.23 8.24
C GLN A 258 -19.05 -20.76 6.86
N PRO A 259 -19.91 -19.72 6.77
CA PRO A 259 -20.23 -19.07 5.50
C PRO A 259 -18.96 -18.65 4.75
N SER A 260 -18.94 -18.77 3.41
CA SER A 260 -17.79 -18.40 2.57
C SER A 260 -17.46 -16.90 2.55
N HIS A 261 -18.30 -16.07 3.18
CA HIS A 261 -18.19 -14.62 3.24
C HIS A 261 -18.06 -14.20 4.71
N ARG A 262 -17.27 -13.16 4.98
CA ARG A 262 -17.17 -12.59 6.32
C ARG A 262 -18.51 -12.01 6.72
N MET A 263 -19.09 -12.54 7.78
CA MET A 263 -20.31 -11.98 8.36
C MET A 263 -20.01 -10.67 9.09
N PRO A 264 -20.94 -9.70 9.10
CA PRO A 264 -20.83 -8.54 9.95
C PRO A 264 -20.61 -8.97 11.40
N THR A 265 -19.51 -8.52 12.00
CA THR A 265 -19.19 -8.74 13.42
C THR A 265 -19.85 -7.71 14.33
N MET A 266 -20.47 -6.70 13.71
CA MET A 266 -21.06 -5.55 14.37
C MET A 266 -22.57 -5.75 14.45
N SER A 267 -23.19 -5.36 15.57
CA SER A 267 -24.63 -5.48 15.72
C SER A 267 -25.39 -4.47 14.86
N ILE A 268 -26.68 -4.73 14.59
CA ILE A 268 -27.53 -3.80 13.82
C ILE A 268 -27.58 -2.42 14.51
N GLU A 269 -27.64 -2.40 15.84
CA GLU A 269 -27.67 -1.17 16.63
C GLU A 269 -26.32 -0.43 16.56
N GLU A 270 -25.21 -1.16 16.67
CA GLU A 270 -23.87 -0.61 16.54
C GLU A 270 -23.59 -0.09 15.12
N ALA A 271 -24.17 -0.73 14.09
CA ALA A 271 -24.17 -0.22 12.72
C ALA A 271 -24.95 1.07 12.59
N GLY A 272 -26.14 1.17 13.20
CA GLY A 272 -26.91 2.41 13.22
C GLY A 272 -26.16 3.56 13.90
N LEU A 273 -25.44 3.30 15.00
CA LEU A 273 -24.59 4.30 15.65
C LEU A 273 -23.41 4.73 14.78
N LYS A 274 -22.75 3.77 14.11
CA LYS A 274 -21.65 4.03 13.17
C LYS A 274 -22.12 4.91 12.01
N GLU A 275 -23.31 4.65 11.46
CA GLU A 275 -23.90 5.43 10.38
C GLU A 275 -24.23 6.87 10.82
N MET A 276 -24.77 7.05 12.03
CA MET A 276 -24.99 8.39 12.59
C MET A 276 -23.68 9.17 12.80
N GLU A 277 -22.62 8.50 13.27
CA GLU A 277 -21.28 9.10 13.39
C GLU A 277 -20.72 9.54 12.03
N ILE A 278 -20.86 8.70 11.01
CA ILE A 278 -20.43 9.02 9.64
C ILE A 278 -21.24 10.19 9.07
N MET A 279 -22.55 10.26 9.34
CA MET A 279 -23.39 11.37 8.92
C MET A 279 -22.95 12.68 9.59
N ASN A 280 -22.73 12.68 10.91
CA ASN A 280 -22.32 13.86 11.66
C ASN A 280 -20.96 14.37 11.17
N THR A 281 -19.98 13.48 11.02
CA THR A 281 -18.65 13.84 10.50
C THR A 281 -18.72 14.37 9.07
N TRP A 282 -19.61 13.85 8.23
CA TRP A 282 -19.83 14.38 6.88
C TRP A 282 -20.43 15.79 6.91
N GLN A 283 -21.42 16.04 7.77
CA GLN A 283 -22.02 17.37 7.94
C GLN A 283 -21.00 18.39 8.48
N GLU A 284 -20.22 18.02 9.49
CA GLU A 284 -19.16 18.85 10.07
C GLU A 284 -18.08 19.20 9.05
N ASN A 285 -17.60 18.21 8.28
CA ASN A 285 -16.62 18.46 7.23
C ASN A 285 -17.19 19.36 6.12
N THR A 286 -18.45 19.15 5.73
CA THR A 286 -19.13 19.99 4.71
C THR A 286 -19.28 21.42 5.19
N ALA A 287 -19.69 21.63 6.45
CA ALA A 287 -19.78 22.95 7.06
C ALA A 287 -18.40 23.63 7.12
N ARG A 288 -17.36 22.89 7.50
CA ARG A 288 -15.97 23.38 7.52
C ARG A 288 -15.51 23.81 6.12
N PHE A 289 -15.78 23.01 5.08
CA PHE A 289 -15.42 23.38 3.70
C PHE A 289 -16.16 24.63 3.22
N ILE A 290 -17.42 24.81 3.60
CA ILE A 290 -18.19 26.01 3.29
C ILE A 290 -17.61 27.23 4.02
N GLU A 291 -17.24 27.09 5.30
CA GLU A 291 -16.61 28.17 6.07
C GLU A 291 -15.21 28.53 5.53
N GLU A 292 -14.42 27.54 5.14
CA GLU A 292 -13.10 27.71 4.52
C GLU A 292 -13.22 28.41 3.15
N ALA A 293 -14.20 28.02 2.33
CA ALA A 293 -14.49 28.70 1.06
C ALA A 293 -14.91 30.17 1.28
N ASN A 294 -15.74 30.44 2.29
CA ASN A 294 -16.21 31.79 2.62
C ASN A 294 -15.14 32.66 3.31
N SER A 295 -14.10 32.07 3.89
CA SER A 295 -12.99 32.76 4.56
C SER A 295 -11.73 32.90 3.68
N SER A 296 -11.75 32.38 2.45
CA SER A 296 -10.66 32.53 1.50
C SER A 296 -10.45 34.00 1.07
N TRP A 297 -9.18 34.37 0.84
CA TRP A 297 -8.60 35.71 0.58
C TRP A 297 -9.41 36.63 -0.38
N HIS A 298 -10.27 36.07 -1.23
CA HIS A 298 -11.01 36.82 -2.24
C HIS A 298 -12.04 37.82 -1.69
N ASN A 299 -12.52 37.63 -0.45
CA ASN A 299 -13.50 38.53 0.20
C ASN A 299 -12.87 39.77 0.87
N ASP A 300 -11.54 39.88 0.93
CA ASP A 300 -10.87 41.00 1.60
C ASP A 300 -10.73 42.25 0.71
N ARG A 301 -11.03 42.13 -0.59
CA ARG A 301 -11.09 43.27 -1.51
C ARG A 301 -12.50 43.88 -1.49
N LYS A 302 -12.86 44.52 -0.38
CA LYS A 302 -14.01 45.44 -0.36
C LYS A 302 -13.72 46.60 -1.32
N PHE A 303 -14.35 46.49 -2.49
CA PHE A 303 -14.55 47.49 -3.52
C PHE A 303 -14.80 48.88 -2.89
N LYS A 304 -13.90 49.84 -3.15
CA LYS A 304 -14.23 51.27 -3.00
C LYS A 304 -15.07 51.65 -4.23
N PRO A 305 -16.33 52.09 -4.09
CA PRO A 305 -17.10 52.54 -5.25
C PRO A 305 -16.55 53.90 -5.69
N GLY A 306 -15.91 53.97 -6.87
CA GLY A 306 -15.53 55.27 -7.45
C GLY A 306 -14.36 55.33 -8.43
N GLU A 307 -13.77 54.22 -8.89
CA GLU A 307 -12.76 54.25 -9.95
C GLU A 307 -13.32 53.53 -11.19
N GLU A 308 -13.68 54.33 -12.18
CA GLU A 308 -13.92 53.93 -13.57
C GLU A 308 -12.56 53.49 -14.14
N GLU A 309 -12.31 52.18 -14.18
CA GLU A 309 -11.29 51.63 -15.07
C GLU A 309 -12.00 50.74 -16.11
N GLU A 310 -11.67 51.00 -17.36
CA GLU A 310 -12.29 50.46 -18.56
C GLU A 310 -12.24 48.92 -18.57
N ASP A 311 -13.42 48.32 -18.79
CA ASP A 311 -13.67 46.89 -18.87
C ASP A 311 -12.94 46.24 -20.07
N GLU A 312 -11.67 45.89 -19.93
CA GLU A 312 -10.93 45.05 -20.90
C GLU A 312 -11.14 43.53 -20.66
N ASP A 313 -11.67 43.14 -19.49
CA ASP A 313 -11.82 41.72 -19.09
C ASP A 313 -13.19 41.13 -19.49
N ASP A 314 -14.20 41.96 -19.80
CA ASP A 314 -15.54 41.51 -20.20
C ASP A 314 -15.57 41.05 -21.67
N ASP A 315 -14.79 41.68 -22.55
CA ASP A 315 -14.65 41.26 -23.95
C ASP A 315 -13.96 39.88 -24.04
N ALA A 316 -12.92 39.64 -23.22
CA ALA A 316 -12.24 38.35 -23.15
C ALA A 316 -13.14 37.23 -22.59
N ALA A 317 -14.04 37.57 -21.66
CA ALA A 317 -15.03 36.65 -21.13
C ALA A 317 -16.11 36.32 -22.17
N GLN A 318 -16.56 37.32 -22.94
CA GLN A 318 -17.52 37.13 -24.03
C GLN A 318 -16.93 36.28 -25.17
N ASP A 319 -15.67 36.50 -25.55
CA ASP A 319 -15.01 35.72 -26.60
C ASP A 319 -14.79 34.26 -26.17
N ARG A 320 -14.45 34.01 -24.90
CA ARG A 320 -14.39 32.64 -24.36
C ARG A 320 -15.77 31.97 -24.33
N ALA A 321 -16.82 32.71 -23.99
CA ALA A 321 -18.18 32.17 -23.98
C ALA A 321 -18.65 31.80 -25.39
N ARG A 322 -18.36 32.64 -26.39
CA ARG A 322 -18.65 32.36 -27.81
C ARG A 322 -17.87 31.14 -28.32
N ALA A 323 -16.57 31.05 -28.02
CA ALA A 323 -15.75 29.90 -28.41
C ALA A 323 -16.25 28.57 -27.79
N LEU A 324 -16.82 28.63 -26.60
CA LEU A 324 -17.41 27.48 -25.93
C LEU A 324 -18.77 27.07 -26.54
N ASP A 325 -19.51 28.02 -27.09
CA ASP A 325 -20.78 27.78 -27.79
C ASP A 325 -20.53 27.17 -29.17
N ASP A 326 -19.60 27.76 -29.95
CA ASP A 326 -19.16 27.24 -31.25
C ASP A 326 -18.66 25.78 -31.12
N TRP A 327 -17.92 25.47 -30.06
CA TRP A 327 -17.45 24.11 -29.79
C TRP A 327 -18.60 23.12 -29.48
N LYS A 328 -19.67 23.55 -28.79
CA LYS A 328 -20.82 22.67 -28.51
C LYS A 328 -21.62 22.37 -29.77
N ASP A 329 -21.73 23.34 -30.67
CA ASP A 329 -22.40 23.17 -31.96
C ASP A 329 -21.63 22.19 -32.86
N ASP A 330 -20.29 22.25 -32.86
CA ASP A 330 -19.43 21.30 -33.56
C ASP A 330 -19.40 19.90 -32.92
N ASN A 331 -19.81 19.77 -31.65
CA ASN A 331 -19.80 18.52 -30.88
C ASN A 331 -21.20 18.15 -30.37
N PRO A 332 -22.14 17.80 -31.26
CA PRO A 332 -23.50 17.43 -30.88
C PRO A 332 -23.47 16.21 -29.95
N GLN A 333 -24.17 16.32 -28.82
CA GLN A 333 -24.21 15.27 -27.79
C GLN A 333 -24.57 13.90 -28.41
N GLY A 334 -23.69 12.91 -28.22
CA GLY A 334 -23.91 11.54 -28.71
C GLY A 334 -23.13 11.15 -29.97
N ALA A 335 -22.32 12.04 -30.57
CA ALA A 335 -21.47 11.74 -31.73
C ALA A 335 -20.47 10.58 -31.52
N GLY A 336 -20.18 10.20 -30.26
CA GLY A 336 -19.28 9.09 -29.92
C GLY A 336 -19.94 7.72 -29.73
N ASN A 337 -21.27 7.63 -29.57
CA ASN A 337 -21.93 6.37 -29.16
C ASN A 337 -22.80 5.71 -30.25
N SER A 338 -22.85 6.28 -31.46
CA SER A 338 -23.66 5.75 -32.58
C SER A 338 -23.05 4.56 -33.33
N LYS A 339 -21.79 4.20 -33.05
CA LYS A 339 -21.10 3.06 -33.70
C LYS A 339 -21.13 1.75 -32.90
N LEU A 340 -21.66 1.76 -31.68
CA LEU A 340 -21.84 0.58 -30.83
C LEU A 340 -23.31 0.16 -30.81
N THR A 341 -23.81 -0.30 -31.95
CA THR A 341 -24.76 -1.44 -32.10
C THR A 341 -25.11 -1.59 -33.58
N PRO A 342 -25.02 -2.82 -34.10
CA PRO A 342 -26.24 -3.51 -34.46
C PRO A 342 -26.28 -4.87 -33.78
N CYS A 343 -27.13 -5.01 -32.77
CA CYS A 343 -27.80 -6.29 -32.51
C CYS A 343 -29.08 -6.28 -33.34
N GLY A 344 -29.06 -7.01 -34.45
CA GLY A 344 -30.18 -7.26 -35.35
C GLY A 344 -29.84 -8.45 -36.22
#